data_AF-A0A7S4L3K9-F1
#
_entry.id   AF-A0A7S4L3K9-F1
#
_cell.length_a   1.000
_cell.length_b   1.000
_cell.length_c   1.000
_cell.angle_alpha   90.00
_cell.angle_beta   90.00
_cell.angle_gamma   90.00
#
_symmetry.space_group_name_H-M   'P 1'
#
loop_
_entity.id
_entity.type
_entity.pdbx_description
1 polymer ?
#
loop_
_entity_poly.entity_id
_entity_poly.type
_entity_poly.pdbx_seq_one_letter_code
_entity_poly.pdbx_strand_id
1 'polypeptide(L)'
;MGKRYSSALGDDCDESISCSYYEGNGFLSPDGCETVDVTDEYVDCACDHYSNFGLLFNTCNSEDWTIYRIFSLALLAFFWITISSLMLLVTFSSHFRKRTGLETLVEKRARVLGDKSVYQRSSRYLQE
;
A
#
# COMPACT_ATOMS: atom_id res chain seq x y z
N MET A 1 -37.15 -2.37 -9.72
CA MET A 1 -36.74 -1.14 -10.44
C MET A 1 -36.27 -0.12 -9.41
N GLY A 2 -35.02 0.35 -9.47
CA GLY A 2 -34.49 1.32 -8.49
C GLY A 2 -34.83 2.77 -8.83
N LYS A 3 -34.90 3.64 -7.82
CA LYS A 3 -35.09 5.10 -8.01
C LYS A 3 -33.73 5.81 -7.97
N ARG A 4 -33.57 6.81 -8.86
CA ARG A 4 -32.35 7.63 -8.99
C ARG A 4 -32.49 8.93 -8.22
N TYR A 5 -31.43 9.36 -7.56
CA TYR A 5 -31.34 10.61 -6.84
C TYR A 5 -30.17 11.42 -7.41
N SER A 6 -30.45 12.65 -7.82
CA SER A 6 -29.40 13.59 -8.25
C SER A 6 -29.00 14.46 -7.07
N SER A 7 -27.76 14.28 -6.60
CA SER A 7 -27.14 15.19 -5.65
C SER A 7 -26.84 16.53 -6.33
N ALA A 8 -27.11 17.65 -5.65
CA ALA A 8 -26.99 19.01 -6.19
C ALA A 8 -25.54 19.50 -6.43
N LEU A 9 -24.54 18.64 -6.25
CA LEU A 9 -23.17 18.88 -6.70
C LEU A 9 -22.95 18.05 -7.96
N GLY A 10 -22.76 18.74 -9.09
CA GLY A 10 -22.61 18.15 -10.41
C GLY A 10 -21.36 17.29 -10.55
N ASP A 11 -21.48 16.02 -10.17
CA ASP A 11 -20.70 14.92 -10.71
C ASP A 11 -21.69 13.86 -11.19
N ASP A 12 -21.48 13.40 -12.43
CA ASP A 12 -22.46 12.69 -13.27
C ASP A 12 -22.56 11.21 -12.85
N CYS A 13 -22.98 10.95 -11.61
CA CYS A 13 -23.10 9.61 -11.08
C CYS A 13 -24.44 9.43 -10.35
N ASP A 14 -25.24 8.48 -10.84
CA ASP A 14 -26.59 8.22 -10.35
C ASP A 14 -26.53 7.47 -9.01
N GLU A 15 -26.67 8.20 -7.91
CA GLU A 15 -26.95 7.58 -6.61
C GLU A 15 -28.29 6.85 -6.71
N SER A 16 -28.28 5.55 -6.46
CA SER A 16 -29.47 4.73 -6.62
C SER A 16 -29.70 3.86 -5.39
N ILE A 17 -30.96 3.85 -4.97
CA ILE A 17 -31.46 3.04 -3.87
C ILE A 17 -32.45 2.04 -4.46
N SER A 18 -32.27 0.77 -4.11
CA SER A 18 -33.16 -0.30 -4.56
C SER A 18 -33.50 -1.27 -3.44
N CYS A 19 -34.77 -1.63 -3.37
CA CYS A 19 -35.29 -2.65 -2.47
C CYS A 19 -35.03 -4.03 -3.08
N SER A 20 -34.56 -4.98 -2.27
CA SER A 20 -34.31 -6.36 -2.71
C SER A 20 -34.57 -7.32 -1.57
N TYR A 21 -34.73 -8.60 -1.90
CA TYR A 21 -34.89 -9.67 -0.93
C TYR A 21 -33.83 -10.74 -1.10
N TYR A 22 -33.55 -11.48 -0.03
CA TYR A 22 -32.61 -12.58 -0.06
C TYR A 22 -33.28 -13.84 -0.64
N GLU A 23 -32.72 -14.34 -1.74
CA GLU A 23 -33.27 -15.50 -2.47
C GLU A 23 -32.79 -16.85 -1.89
N GLY A 24 -31.90 -16.85 -0.89
CA GLY A 24 -31.40 -18.09 -0.26
C GLY A 24 -30.22 -18.76 -0.99
N ASN A 25 -29.90 -18.31 -2.20
CA ASN A 25 -28.76 -18.78 -3.02
C ASN A 25 -27.49 -17.92 -2.85
N GLY A 26 -27.49 -16.99 -1.88
CA GLY A 26 -26.40 -16.03 -1.68
C GLY A 26 -26.56 -14.72 -2.45
N PHE A 27 -27.62 -14.57 -3.25
CA PHE A 27 -27.90 -13.35 -4.01
C PHE A 27 -29.11 -12.60 -3.43
N LEU A 28 -29.10 -11.29 -3.67
CA LEU A 28 -30.23 -10.38 -3.45
C LEU A 28 -30.93 -10.20 -4.80
N SER A 29 -32.25 -10.44 -4.83
CA SER A 29 -33.06 -10.23 -6.02
C SER A 29 -34.00 -9.03 -5.83
N PRO A 30 -34.16 -8.15 -6.83
CA PRO A 30 -35.15 -7.08 -6.80
C PRO A 30 -36.56 -7.55 -7.20
N ASP A 31 -36.74 -8.83 -7.57
CA ASP A 31 -38.00 -9.32 -8.11
C ASP A 31 -39.12 -9.31 -7.05
N GLY A 32 -40.31 -8.87 -7.44
CA GLY A 32 -41.44 -8.77 -6.51
C GLY A 32 -41.27 -7.70 -5.41
N CYS A 33 -40.22 -6.88 -5.47
CA CYS A 33 -39.96 -5.76 -4.56
C CYS A 33 -39.81 -4.44 -5.33
N GLU A 34 -40.65 -3.46 -4.99
CA GLU A 34 -40.64 -2.12 -5.57
C GLU A 34 -40.25 -1.06 -4.54
N THR A 35 -39.40 -0.13 -4.96
CA THR A 35 -39.05 1.05 -4.16
C THR A 35 -40.11 2.11 -4.37
N VAL A 36 -41.00 2.24 -3.38
CA VAL A 36 -42.20 3.09 -3.45
C VAL A 36 -41.84 4.53 -3.17
N ASP A 37 -41.07 4.78 -2.11
CA ASP A 37 -40.64 6.12 -1.74
C ASP A 37 -39.24 6.09 -1.15
N VAL A 38 -38.52 7.19 -1.32
CA VAL A 38 -37.20 7.38 -0.70
C VAL A 38 -37.11 8.85 -0.35
N THR A 39 -36.85 9.08 0.92
CA THR A 39 -36.57 10.39 1.49
C THR A 39 -35.21 10.34 2.19
N ASP A 40 -34.75 11.47 2.70
CA ASP A 40 -33.50 11.52 3.47
C ASP A 40 -33.57 10.75 4.80
N GLU A 41 -34.79 10.44 5.28
CA GLU A 41 -35.02 9.81 6.59
C GLU A 41 -35.45 8.34 6.50
N TYR A 42 -36.16 7.95 5.43
CA TYR A 42 -36.70 6.62 5.28
C TYR A 42 -36.80 6.16 3.82
N VAL A 43 -36.81 4.84 3.64
CA VAL A 43 -37.01 4.17 2.35
C VAL A 43 -38.19 3.22 2.48
N ASP A 44 -39.21 3.43 1.65
CA ASP A 44 -40.39 2.58 1.60
C ASP A 44 -40.26 1.54 0.47
N CYS A 45 -40.39 0.28 0.86
CA CYS A 45 -40.37 -0.87 -0.02
C CYS A 45 -41.71 -1.60 0.03
N ALA A 46 -42.28 -1.91 -1.13
CA ALA A 46 -43.43 -2.79 -1.26
C ALA A 46 -42.98 -4.11 -1.88
N CYS A 47 -43.11 -5.21 -1.15
CA CYS A 47 -42.78 -6.54 -1.63
C CYS A 47 -44.00 -7.46 -1.57
N ASP A 48 -44.15 -8.36 -2.55
CA ASP A 48 -45.29 -9.29 -2.67
C ASP A 48 -45.10 -10.62 -1.91
N HIS A 49 -43.98 -10.79 -1.22
CA HIS A 49 -43.62 -12.01 -0.49
C HIS A 49 -42.98 -11.68 0.86
N TYR A 50 -42.94 -12.65 1.78
CA TYR A 50 -42.25 -12.53 3.05
C TYR A 50 -40.86 -13.16 2.96
N SER A 51 -39.81 -12.35 3.06
CA SER A 51 -38.42 -12.81 3.09
C SER A 51 -37.56 -11.87 3.95
N ASN A 52 -36.25 -12.13 3.98
CA ASN A 52 -35.28 -11.17 4.51
C ASN A 52 -35.05 -10.10 3.45
N PHE A 53 -35.35 -8.85 3.80
CA PHE A 53 -35.19 -7.71 2.90
C PHE A 53 -33.85 -7.00 3.14
N GLY A 54 -33.34 -6.41 2.07
CA GLY A 54 -32.14 -5.60 2.08
C GLY A 54 -32.34 -4.34 1.23
N LEU A 55 -31.67 -3.28 1.65
CA LEU A 55 -31.55 -2.05 0.87
C LEU A 55 -30.17 -2.05 0.22
N LEU A 56 -30.14 -1.90 -1.11
CA LEU A 56 -28.90 -1.72 -1.85
C LEU A 56 -28.73 -0.24 -2.16
N PHE A 57 -27.64 0.33 -1.64
CA PHE A 57 -27.20 1.69 -1.91
C PHE A 57 -26.04 1.63 -2.89
N ASN A 58 -26.18 2.30 -4.03
CA ASN A 58 -25.06 2.53 -4.93
C ASN A 58 -24.58 3.97 -4.74
N THR A 59 -23.55 4.15 -3.93
CA THR A 59 -22.96 5.46 -3.62
C THR A 59 -21.68 5.67 -4.42
N CYS A 60 -21.53 6.82 -5.07
CA CYS A 60 -20.32 7.12 -5.85
C CYS A 60 -19.07 7.38 -4.99
N ASN A 61 -19.24 7.77 -3.73
CA ASN A 61 -18.18 8.31 -2.88
C ASN A 61 -17.37 7.26 -2.08
N SER A 62 -17.43 5.97 -2.44
CA SER A 62 -16.72 4.94 -1.67
C SER A 62 -15.23 4.79 -2.04
N GLU A 63 -14.80 5.32 -3.19
CA GLU A 63 -13.46 5.06 -3.72
C GLU A 63 -12.38 5.98 -3.13
N ASP A 64 -12.67 7.26 -2.89
CA ASP A 64 -11.61 8.18 -2.47
C ASP A 64 -10.97 7.81 -1.13
N TRP A 65 -11.79 7.53 -0.10
CA TRP A 65 -11.28 7.20 1.23
C TRP A 65 -10.59 5.84 1.30
N THR A 66 -11.01 4.87 0.47
CA THR A 66 -10.38 3.54 0.39
C THR A 66 -9.04 3.62 -0.33
N ILE A 67 -8.96 4.41 -1.40
CA ILE A 67 -7.73 4.67 -2.15
C ILE A 67 -6.67 5.28 -1.22
N TYR A 68 -7.00 6.32 -0.44
CA TYR A 68 -6.05 6.91 0.51
C TYR A 68 -5.55 5.91 1.56
N ARG A 69 -6.41 5.02 2.06
CA ARG A 69 -6.02 3.99 3.02
C ARG A 69 -5.05 2.97 2.42
N ILE A 70 -5.32 2.52 1.20
CA ILE A 70 -4.48 1.55 0.48
C ILE A 70 -3.09 2.17 0.25
N PHE A 71 -3.03 3.40 -0.27
CA PHE A 71 -1.75 4.08 -0.48
C PHE A 71 -1.00 4.32 0.83
N SER A 72 -1.70 4.72 1.90
CA SER A 72 -1.07 4.94 3.21
C SER A 72 -0.45 3.66 3.78
N LEU A 73 -1.16 2.54 3.72
CA LEU A 73 -0.66 1.25 4.20
C LEU A 73 0.51 0.74 3.35
N ALA A 74 0.43 0.92 2.02
CA ALA A 74 1.51 0.52 1.11
C ALA A 74 2.80 1.31 1.39
N LEU A 75 2.70 2.63 1.58
CA LEU A 75 3.85 3.48 1.90
C LEU A 75 4.49 3.13 3.24
N LEU A 76 3.67 2.86 4.27
CA LEU A 76 4.16 2.41 5.57
C LEU A 76 4.90 1.07 5.45
N ALA A 77 4.30 0.09 4.77
CA ALA A 77 4.93 -1.21 4.57
C ALA A 77 6.27 -1.09 3.82
N PHE A 78 6.31 -0.28 2.76
CA PHE A 78 7.54 -0.03 2.00
C PHE A 78 8.63 0.61 2.86
N PHE A 79 8.27 1.59 3.68
CA PHE A 79 9.21 2.23 4.60
C PHE A 79 9.81 1.24 5.61
N TRP A 80 8.99 0.36 6.19
CA TRP A 80 9.46 -0.66 7.13
C TRP A 80 10.35 -1.72 6.46
N ILE A 81 9.99 -2.17 5.26
CA ILE A 81 10.76 -3.15 4.50
C ILE A 81 12.12 -2.57 4.11
N THR A 82 12.15 -1.32 3.61
CA THR A 82 13.39 -0.66 3.21
C THR A 82 14.32 -0.42 4.39
N ILE A 83 13.81 0.05 5.54
CA ILE A 83 14.60 0.19 6.77
C ILE A 83 15.14 -1.16 7.23
N SER A 84 14.30 -2.19 7.28
CA SER A 84 14.71 -3.54 7.72
C SER A 84 15.79 -4.11 6.80
N SER A 85 15.63 -3.94 5.49
CA SER A 85 16.63 -4.32 4.48
C SER A 85 17.95 -3.57 4.65
N LEU A 86 17.91 -2.25 4.87
CA LEU A 86 19.11 -1.45 5.13
C LEU A 86 19.82 -1.88 6.42
N MET A 87 19.07 -2.13 7.49
CA MET A 87 19.65 -2.63 8.75
C MET A 87 20.32 -3.99 8.57
N LEU A 88 19.72 -4.89 7.78
CA LEU A 88 20.33 -6.18 7.43
C LEU A 88 21.59 -6.01 6.58
N LEU A 89 21.60 -5.06 5.63
CA LEU A 89 22.81 -4.75 4.84
C LEU A 89 23.94 -4.18 5.72
N VAL A 90 23.63 -3.30 6.67
CA VAL A 90 24.63 -2.73 7.60
C VAL A 90 25.17 -3.81 8.55
N THR A 91 24.31 -4.66 9.10
CA THR A 91 24.73 -5.75 10.00
C THR A 91 25.51 -6.83 9.24
N PHE A 92 25.08 -7.21 8.03
CA PHE A 92 25.80 -8.17 7.20
C PHE A 92 27.15 -7.61 6.73
N SER A 93 27.21 -6.36 6.27
CA SER A 93 28.45 -5.74 5.83
C SER A 93 29.45 -5.55 6.98
N SER A 94 28.99 -5.18 8.18
CA SER A 94 29.84 -5.08 9.38
C SER A 94 30.34 -6.46 9.84
N HIS A 95 29.48 -7.49 9.81
CA HIS A 95 29.88 -8.86 10.13
C HIS A 95 30.83 -9.43 9.07
N PHE A 96 30.59 -9.16 7.79
CA PHE A 96 31.46 -9.54 6.68
C PHE A 96 32.79 -8.79 6.74
N ARG A 97 32.83 -7.49 7.07
CA ARG A 97 34.07 -6.73 7.32
C ARG A 97 34.89 -7.34 8.46
N LYS A 98 34.22 -7.73 9.55
CA LYS A 98 34.86 -8.41 10.68
C LYS A 98 35.39 -9.79 10.30
N ARG A 99 34.65 -10.58 9.51
CA ARG A 99 35.05 -11.95 9.11
C ARG A 99 36.10 -12.00 8.00
N THR A 100 36.04 -11.09 7.03
CA THR A 100 37.00 -11.08 5.90
C THR A 100 38.34 -10.45 6.25
N GLY A 101 38.51 -9.94 7.48
CA GLY A 101 39.77 -9.32 7.88
C GLY A 101 40.17 -8.17 6.96
N LEU A 102 39.20 -7.49 6.35
CA LEU A 102 39.46 -6.39 5.41
C LEU A 102 40.23 -5.25 6.08
N GLU A 103 40.08 -5.08 7.40
CA GLU A 103 40.92 -4.23 8.26
C GLU A 103 42.40 -4.61 8.11
N THR A 104 42.75 -5.90 8.15
CA THR A 104 44.14 -6.36 7.98
C THR A 104 44.65 -6.21 6.56
N LEU A 105 43.78 -6.24 5.54
CA LEU A 105 44.16 -5.99 4.14
C LEU A 105 44.33 -4.51 3.84
N VAL A 106 43.50 -3.63 4.42
CA VAL A 106 43.66 -2.17 4.35
C VAL A 106 44.94 -1.76 5.08
N GLU A 107 45.21 -2.33 6.26
CA GLU A 107 46.43 -2.05 7.02
C GLU A 107 47.69 -2.63 6.34
N LYS A 108 47.61 -3.83 5.76
CA LYS A 108 48.71 -4.38 4.95
C LYS A 108 48.97 -3.57 3.69
N ARG A 109 47.93 -3.05 3.03
CA ARG A 109 48.09 -2.17 1.86
C ARG A 109 48.66 -0.79 2.25
N ALA A 110 48.26 -0.26 3.40
CA ALA A 110 48.79 0.99 3.95
C ALA A 110 50.27 0.86 4.35
N ARG A 111 50.67 -0.26 4.97
CA ARG A 111 52.09 -0.55 5.26
C ARG A 111 52.91 -0.75 3.99
N VAL A 112 52.40 -1.49 2.99
CA VAL A 112 53.11 -1.69 1.71
C VAL A 112 53.27 -0.39 0.91
N LEU A 113 52.30 0.53 0.97
CA LEU A 113 52.41 1.86 0.35
C LEU A 113 53.34 2.79 1.14
N GLY A 114 53.33 2.70 2.48
CA GLY A 114 54.29 3.40 3.34
C GLY A 114 55.74 2.97 3.10
N ASP A 115 55.99 1.66 3.02
CA ASP A 115 57.34 1.10 2.82
C ASP A 115 57.88 1.38 1.40
N LYS A 116 57.01 1.34 0.38
CA LYS A 116 57.41 1.72 -0.98
C LYS A 116 57.82 3.19 -1.07
N SER A 117 57.16 4.09 -0.32
CA SER A 117 57.55 5.50 -0.29
C SER A 117 58.93 5.74 0.36
N VAL A 118 59.33 4.90 1.31
CA VAL A 118 60.63 4.97 2.00
C VAL A 118 61.74 4.39 1.13
N TYR A 119 61.51 3.25 0.47
CA TYR A 119 62.49 2.63 -0.43
C TYR A 119 62.77 3.47 -1.68
N GLN A 120 61.74 4.13 -2.23
CA GLN A 120 61.88 5.00 -3.41
C GLN A 120 62.56 6.34 -3.08
N ARG A 121 62.61 6.74 -1.81
CA ARG A 121 63.38 7.91 -1.33
C ARG A 121 64.84 7.56 -1.10
N SER A 122 65.14 6.36 -0.60
CA SER A 122 66.53 5.92 -0.34
C SER A 122 67.31 5.56 -1.62
N SER A 123 66.65 5.10 -2.68
CA SER A 123 67.30 4.79 -3.96
C SER A 123 67.75 6.03 -4.75
N ARG A 124 67.31 7.23 -4.36
CA ARG A 124 67.67 8.49 -5.05
C ARG A 124 68.96 9.12 -4.52
N TYR A 125 69.54 8.59 -3.44
CA TYR A 125 70.78 9.07 -2.81
C TYR A 125 72.00 8.19 -3.11
N LEU A 126 71.84 7.13 -3.90
CA LEU A 126 72.91 6.19 -4.26
C LEU A 126 73.31 6.28 -5.75
N GLN A 127 72.89 7.34 -6.44
CA GLN A 127 73.21 7.62 -7.85
C GLN A 127 73.91 8.98 -8.07
N GLU A 128 74.41 9.62 -7.01
CA GLU A 128 75.39 10.72 -7.12
C GLU A 128 76.78 10.24 -6.74
#